data_AF-A0A421K935-F1
#
_entry.id   AF-A0A421K935-F1
#
_cell.length_a   1.000
_cell.length_b   1.000
_cell.length_c   1.000
_cell.angle_alpha   90.00
_cell.angle_beta   90.00
_cell.angle_gamma   90.00
#
_symmetry.space_group_name_H-M   'P 1'
#
loop_
_entity.id
_entity.type
_entity.pdbx_description
1 polymer ?
#
loop_
_entity_poly.entity_id
_entity_poly.type
_entity_poly.pdbx_seq_one_letter_code
_entity_poly.pdbx_strand_id
1 'polypeptide(L)'
;MKKRVVIDCDPGIDDAMALLMAFASEELDVRAITTVAGNVPVCQTTENALRIAALANQAVEVAAGAERPITGEHQYAEAVHGSNGLGGVELPEGGKPSSRGAVELLIDEIAEGDGELELIALGPLTNIARLLMEISPSAAGKIKGIILMG
;
A
#
# COMPACT_ATOMS: atom_id res chain seq x y z
N MET A 1 -1.77 -0.06 23.16
CA MET A 1 -2.19 -0.94 22.05
C MET A 1 -1.58 -0.40 20.78
N LYS A 2 -1.10 -1.27 19.89
CA LYS A 2 -0.62 -0.85 18.57
C LYS A 2 -1.81 -0.40 17.72
N LYS A 3 -1.60 0.59 16.85
CA LYS A 3 -2.58 1.00 15.85
C LYS A 3 -2.60 -0.05 14.74
N ARG A 4 -3.79 -0.59 14.43
CA ARG A 4 -3.98 -1.52 13.32
C ARG A 4 -3.97 -0.73 12.02
N VAL A 5 -3.00 -0.98 11.14
CA VAL A 5 -2.86 -0.20 9.91
C VAL A 5 -2.76 -1.06 8.67
N VAL A 6 -3.35 -0.58 7.57
CA VAL A 6 -3.01 -1.01 6.21
C VAL A 6 -2.39 0.17 5.49
N ILE A 7 -1.30 -0.08 4.76
CA ILE A 7 -0.56 0.95 4.03
C ILE A 7 -0.85 0.77 2.53
N ASP A 8 -1.45 1.79 1.90
CA ASP A 8 -1.68 1.86 0.46
C ASP A 8 -0.62 2.78 -0.17
N CYS A 9 0.28 2.23 -0.98
CA CYS A 9 1.46 2.96 -1.46
C CYS A 9 1.86 2.60 -2.90
N ASP A 10 2.77 3.37 -3.48
CA ASP A 10 3.32 3.15 -4.81
C ASP A 10 4.86 3.14 -4.77
N PRO A 11 5.50 2.15 -4.11
CA PRO A 11 6.82 2.35 -3.53
C PRO A 11 7.88 3.00 -4.42
N GLY A 12 8.09 4.29 -4.12
CA GLY A 12 9.26 5.09 -4.45
C GLY A 12 10.31 5.05 -3.33
N ILE A 13 11.18 6.06 -3.32
CA ILE A 13 12.31 6.14 -2.37
C ILE A 13 11.79 6.51 -0.97
N ASP A 14 10.86 7.44 -0.91
CA ASP A 14 10.19 7.92 0.30
C ASP A 14 9.20 6.90 0.87
N ASP A 15 8.41 6.22 0.04
CA ASP A 15 7.58 5.09 0.50
C ASP A 15 8.43 3.98 1.12
N ALA A 16 9.60 3.68 0.53
CA ALA A 16 10.50 2.69 1.08
C ALA A 16 10.95 3.07 2.49
N MET A 17 11.24 4.36 2.72
CA MET A 17 11.53 4.86 4.07
C MET A 17 10.33 4.78 4.99
N ALA A 18 9.14 5.14 4.51
CA ALA A 18 7.91 5.06 5.30
C ALA A 18 7.58 3.63 5.73
N LEU A 19 7.73 2.66 4.82
CA LEU A 19 7.53 1.23 5.11
C LEU A 19 8.55 0.72 6.13
N LEU A 20 9.84 1.01 5.95
CA LEU A 20 10.88 0.62 6.92
C LEU A 20 10.65 1.24 8.30
N MET A 21 10.24 2.51 8.36
CA MET A 21 9.87 3.17 9.61
C MET A 21 8.65 2.54 10.25
N ALA A 22 7.62 2.19 9.46
CA ALA A 22 6.42 1.54 9.95
C ALA A 22 6.72 0.15 10.54
N PHE A 23 7.55 -0.65 9.86
CA PHE A 23 7.99 -1.96 10.34
C PHE A 23 8.87 -1.89 11.60
N ALA A 24 9.68 -0.83 11.74
CA ALA A 24 10.51 -0.62 12.92
C ALA A 24 9.73 -0.03 14.11
N SER A 25 8.49 0.45 13.91
CA SER A 25 7.71 1.10 14.95
C SER A 25 7.00 0.09 15.86
N GLU A 26 7.16 0.26 17.17
CA GLU A 26 6.39 -0.50 18.16
C GLU A 26 4.94 0.00 18.29
N GLU A 27 4.61 1.15 17.69
CA GLU A 27 3.27 1.76 17.76
C GLU A 27 2.33 1.23 16.68
N LEU A 28 2.85 0.64 15.60
CA LEU A 28 2.07 0.17 14.46
C LEU A 28 2.04 -1.36 14.38
N ASP A 29 0.85 -1.89 14.07
CA ASP A 29 0.62 -3.27 13.65
C ASP A 29 0.23 -3.22 12.17
N VAL A 30 1.24 -3.33 11.30
CA VAL A 30 1.05 -3.32 9.84
C VAL A 30 0.46 -4.65 9.41
N ARG A 31 -0.84 -4.63 9.08
CA ARG A 31 -1.61 -5.84 8.75
C ARG A 31 -1.39 -6.30 7.33
N ALA A 32 -1.40 -5.34 6.42
CA ALA A 32 -1.22 -5.55 5.00
C ALA A 32 -0.64 -4.31 4.33
N ILE A 33 -0.13 -4.52 3.12
CA ILE A 33 0.22 -3.48 2.18
C ILE A 33 -0.63 -3.67 0.93
N THR A 34 -1.18 -2.58 0.42
CA THR A 34 -1.75 -2.54 -0.92
C THR A 34 -0.91 -1.62 -1.79
N THR A 35 -0.74 -2.01 -3.05
CA THR A 35 0.05 -1.22 -4.00
C THR A 35 -0.80 -0.62 -5.10
N VAL A 36 -0.40 0.54 -5.60
CA VAL A 36 -1.06 1.24 -6.70
C VAL A 36 -0.04 1.67 -7.74
N ALA A 37 -0.46 1.87 -8.99
CA ALA A 37 0.37 2.54 -9.99
C ALA A 37 0.51 4.03 -9.63
N GLY A 38 1.74 4.53 -9.72
CA GLY A 38 2.10 5.88 -9.31
C GLY A 38 3.48 6.23 -9.81
N ASN A 39 4.48 6.20 -8.92
CA ASN A 39 5.90 6.38 -9.23
C ASN A 39 6.37 5.52 -10.42
N VAL A 40 5.96 4.24 -10.41
CA VAL A 40 6.23 3.24 -11.44
C VAL A 40 4.97 2.38 -11.68
N PRO A 41 4.94 1.50 -12.72
CA PRO A 41 3.81 0.60 -12.94
C PRO A 41 3.51 -0.30 -11.73
N VAL A 42 2.24 -0.70 -11.54
CA VAL A 42 1.84 -1.41 -10.31
C VAL A 42 2.58 -2.74 -10.11
N CYS A 43 2.97 -3.41 -11.19
CA CYS A 43 3.78 -4.63 -11.09
C CYS A 43 5.13 -4.35 -10.41
N GLN A 44 5.74 -3.20 -10.71
CA GLN A 44 6.99 -2.77 -10.09
C GLN A 44 6.78 -2.24 -8.68
N THR A 45 5.70 -1.48 -8.40
CA THR A 45 5.41 -1.02 -7.03
C THR A 45 5.12 -2.19 -6.10
N THR A 46 4.42 -3.22 -6.58
CA THR A 46 4.17 -4.48 -5.85
C THR A 46 5.46 -5.22 -5.56
N GLU A 47 6.31 -5.40 -6.58
CA GLU A 47 7.64 -6.02 -6.41
C GLU A 47 8.48 -5.24 -5.41
N ASN A 48 8.50 -3.90 -5.50
CA ASN A 48 9.24 -3.05 -4.56
C ASN A 48 8.74 -3.24 -3.12
N ALA A 49 7.43 -3.21 -2.87
CA ALA A 49 6.86 -3.46 -1.55
C ALA A 49 7.30 -4.83 -0.98
N LEU A 50 7.24 -5.88 -1.79
CA LEU A 50 7.66 -7.23 -1.39
C LEU A 50 9.15 -7.29 -1.03
N ARG A 51 10.01 -6.63 -1.82
CA ARG A 51 11.45 -6.55 -1.55
C ARG A 51 11.79 -5.73 -0.30
N ILE A 52 11.07 -4.63 -0.07
CA ILE A 52 11.23 -3.80 1.13
C ILE A 52 10.81 -4.60 2.38
N ALA A 53 9.70 -5.33 2.30
CA ALA A 53 9.29 -6.24 3.37
C ALA A 53 10.34 -7.33 3.64
N ALA A 54 10.90 -7.93 2.59
CA ALA A 54 11.97 -8.93 2.72
C ALA A 54 13.24 -8.35 3.35
N LEU A 55 13.66 -7.14 2.94
CA LEU A 55 14.78 -6.42 3.56
C LEU A 55 14.54 -6.21 5.07
N ALA A 56 13.32 -5.86 5.45
CA ALA A 56 12.91 -5.66 6.85
C ALA A 56 12.65 -6.96 7.63
N ASN A 57 12.81 -8.14 6.99
CA ASN A 57 12.44 -9.44 7.54
C ASN A 57 10.97 -9.51 8.01
N GLN A 58 10.07 -8.85 7.28
CA GLN A 58 8.64 -8.84 7.57
C GLN A 58 7.87 -9.77 6.64
N ALA A 59 6.97 -10.56 7.21
CA ALA A 59 6.05 -11.45 6.49
C ALA A 59 4.66 -10.80 6.39
N VAL A 60 4.60 -9.59 5.85
CA VAL A 60 3.34 -8.86 5.63
C VAL A 60 2.76 -9.23 4.26
N GLU A 61 1.44 -9.36 4.19
CA GLU A 61 0.76 -9.60 2.92
C GLU A 61 0.76 -8.34 2.05
N VAL A 62 1.10 -8.51 0.77
CA VAL A 62 1.12 -7.41 -0.21
C VAL A 62 0.15 -7.75 -1.34
N ALA A 63 -0.88 -6.94 -1.54
CA ALA A 63 -1.84 -7.10 -2.64
C ALA A 63 -1.67 -6.02 -3.71
N ALA A 64 -1.59 -6.45 -4.97
CA ALA A 64 -1.58 -5.54 -6.11
C ALA A 64 -2.94 -4.87 -6.29
N GLY A 65 -2.94 -3.57 -6.54
CA GLY A 65 -4.12 -2.76 -6.77
C GLY A 65 -4.22 -2.21 -8.18
N ALA A 66 -4.68 -0.97 -8.30
CA ALA A 66 -5.03 -0.37 -9.58
C ALA A 66 -3.79 -0.05 -10.43
N GLU A 67 -3.82 -0.52 -11.69
CA GLU A 67 -2.79 -0.21 -12.70
C GLU A 67 -2.91 1.21 -13.29
N ARG A 68 -4.06 1.86 -13.10
CA ARG A 68 -4.39 3.16 -13.70
C ARG A 68 -5.39 3.96 -12.84
N PRO A 69 -5.38 5.30 -12.95
CA PRO A 69 -6.38 6.17 -12.32
C PRO A 69 -7.83 5.79 -12.69
N ILE A 70 -8.81 6.23 -11.89
CA ILE A 70 -10.24 6.04 -12.19
C ILE A 70 -10.61 6.74 -13.50
N THR A 71 -10.11 7.96 -13.70
CA THR A 71 -10.29 8.78 -14.89
C THR A 71 -8.99 9.49 -15.26
N GLY A 72 -8.85 9.86 -16.54
CA GLY A 72 -7.66 10.56 -17.05
C GLY A 72 -6.52 9.64 -17.47
N GLU A 73 -5.41 10.26 -17.88
CA GLU A 73 -4.17 9.58 -18.25
C GLU A 73 -3.19 9.58 -17.07
N HIS A 74 -2.45 8.48 -16.91
CA HIS A 74 -1.42 8.34 -15.89
C HIS A 74 -0.09 8.91 -16.37
N GLN A 75 0.65 9.57 -15.47
CA GLN A 75 2.03 9.97 -15.71
C GLN A 75 2.92 9.34 -14.63
N TYR A 76 3.89 8.53 -15.05
CA TYR A 76 4.87 7.94 -14.12
C TYR A 76 5.93 8.96 -13.70
N ALA A 77 6.47 8.81 -12.50
CA ALA A 77 7.53 9.66 -11.96
C ALA A 77 8.94 9.01 -12.07
N GLU A 78 9.16 8.18 -13.10
CA GLU A 78 10.42 7.44 -13.32
C GLU A 78 11.67 8.32 -13.30
N ALA A 79 11.56 9.57 -13.77
CA ALA A 79 12.68 10.51 -13.77
C ALA A 79 13.20 10.87 -12.36
N VAL A 80 12.37 10.73 -11.33
CA VAL A 80 12.72 11.03 -9.93
C VAL A 80 13.16 9.75 -9.19
N HIS A 81 12.49 8.63 -9.44
CA HIS A 81 12.66 7.40 -8.67
C HIS A 81 13.56 6.36 -9.34
N GLY A 82 14.04 6.62 -10.56
CA GLY A 82 14.83 5.67 -11.33
C GLY A 82 13.99 4.55 -11.94
N SER A 83 14.58 3.80 -12.86
CA SER A 83 13.86 2.78 -13.66
C SER A 83 13.24 1.65 -12.84
N ASN A 84 13.77 1.36 -11.65
CA ASN A 84 13.21 0.37 -10.72
C ASN A 84 12.34 0.99 -9.61
N GLY A 85 12.15 2.31 -9.59
CA GLY A 85 11.42 3.03 -8.53
C GLY A 85 12.20 3.24 -7.22
N LEU A 86 13.39 2.66 -7.07
CA LEU A 86 14.20 2.69 -5.84
C LEU A 86 15.60 3.28 -6.06
N GLY A 87 15.74 4.21 -7.01
CA GLY A 87 17.00 4.90 -7.30
C GLY A 87 18.10 3.98 -7.82
N GLY A 88 17.75 2.82 -8.40
CA GLY A 88 18.70 1.81 -8.88
C GLY A 88 19.27 0.89 -7.81
N VAL A 89 18.78 0.97 -6.56
CA VAL A 89 19.19 0.06 -5.48
C VAL A 89 18.60 -1.32 -5.71
N GLU A 90 19.43 -2.36 -5.61
CA GLU A 90 18.99 -3.75 -5.61
C GLU A 90 18.68 -4.20 -4.19
N LEU A 91 17.44 -4.64 -3.97
CA LEU A 91 16.98 -5.23 -2.72
C LEU A 91 16.81 -6.75 -2.85
N PRO A 92 16.89 -7.50 -1.73
CA PRO A 92 16.63 -8.94 -1.71
C PRO A 92 15.30 -9.28 -2.38
N GLU A 93 15.23 -10.44 -3.03
CA GLU A 93 13.99 -10.91 -3.65
C GLU A 93 12.88 -11.06 -2.60
N GLY A 94 11.69 -10.60 -2.96
CA GLY A 94 10.52 -10.61 -2.10
C GLY A 94 9.78 -11.95 -2.06
N GLY A 95 8.70 -11.99 -1.28
CA GLY A 95 7.72 -13.07 -1.34
C GLY A 95 6.88 -13.01 -2.63
N LYS A 96 5.76 -13.74 -2.62
CA LYS A 96 4.77 -13.64 -3.70
C LYS A 96 3.69 -12.62 -3.32
N PRO A 97 3.13 -11.88 -4.29
CA PRO A 97 1.95 -11.07 -4.03
C PRO A 97 0.77 -11.95 -3.60
N SER A 98 -0.16 -11.34 -2.88
CA SER A 98 -1.45 -11.95 -2.54
C SER A 98 -2.19 -12.40 -3.79
N SER A 99 -2.98 -13.47 -3.66
CA SER A 99 -3.95 -13.85 -4.69
C SER A 99 -5.16 -12.91 -4.73
N ARG A 100 -5.35 -12.09 -3.69
CA ARG A 100 -6.42 -11.09 -3.60
C ARG A 100 -6.00 -9.79 -4.27
N GLY A 101 -6.99 -9.05 -4.77
CA GLY A 101 -6.77 -7.66 -5.20
C GLY A 101 -6.73 -6.71 -4.00
N ALA A 102 -6.11 -5.52 -4.16
CA ALA A 102 -6.04 -4.51 -3.10
C ALA A 102 -7.41 -4.19 -2.45
N VAL A 103 -8.46 -4.00 -3.26
CA VAL A 103 -9.80 -3.68 -2.76
C VAL A 103 -10.40 -4.83 -1.94
N GLU A 104 -10.23 -6.08 -2.41
CA GLU A 104 -10.69 -7.27 -1.69
C GLU A 104 -9.98 -7.39 -0.34
N LEU A 105 -8.65 -7.24 -0.32
CA LEU A 105 -7.88 -7.28 0.92
C LEU A 105 -8.29 -6.17 1.90
N LEU A 106 -8.52 -4.95 1.41
CA LEU A 106 -8.98 -3.83 2.24
C LEU A 106 -10.36 -4.10 2.84
N ILE A 107 -11.28 -4.72 2.10
CA ILE A 107 -12.62 -5.08 2.61
C ILE A 107 -12.50 -6.08 3.77
N ASP A 108 -11.66 -7.12 3.60
CA ASP A 108 -11.42 -8.11 4.65
C ASP A 108 -10.80 -7.46 5.89
N GLU A 109 -9.79 -6.61 5.71
CA GLU A 109 -9.12 -5.90 6.81
C GLU A 109 -10.06 -4.94 7.56
N ILE A 110 -11.00 -4.29 6.85
CA ILE A 110 -12.05 -3.46 7.49
C ILE A 110 -12.99 -4.33 8.33
N ALA A 111 -13.37 -5.50 7.82
CA ALA A 111 -14.25 -6.41 8.55
C ALA A 111 -13.57 -6.97 9.81
N GLU A 112 -12.29 -7.33 9.71
CA GLU A 112 -11.48 -7.82 10.83
C GLU A 112 -11.10 -6.75 11.85
N GLY A 113 -10.92 -5.50 11.41
CA GLY A 113 -10.47 -4.40 12.24
C GLY A 113 -11.51 -3.87 13.23
N ASP A 114 -12.79 -4.22 13.05
CA ASP A 114 -13.92 -3.87 13.92
C ASP A 114 -13.94 -2.41 14.42
N GLY A 115 -13.68 -1.45 13.51
CA GLY A 115 -13.67 -0.02 13.84
C GLY A 115 -12.30 0.55 14.22
N GLU A 116 -11.26 -0.29 14.34
CA GLU A 116 -9.91 0.14 14.75
C GLU A 116 -8.92 0.29 13.59
N LEU A 117 -9.30 -0.09 12.38
CA LEU A 117 -8.43 -0.01 11.21
C LEU A 117 -8.19 1.43 10.76
N GLU A 118 -6.93 1.86 10.73
CA GLU A 118 -6.48 3.09 10.08
C GLU A 118 -5.84 2.78 8.72
N LEU A 119 -6.16 3.57 7.69
CA LEU A 119 -5.55 3.47 6.37
C LEU A 119 -4.49 4.55 6.21
N ILE A 120 -3.27 4.16 5.87
CA ILE A 120 -2.18 5.09 5.53
C ILE A 120 -2.04 5.08 4.02
N ALA A 121 -2.47 6.15 3.35
CA ALA A 121 -2.43 6.27 1.89
C ALA A 121 -1.27 7.20 1.48
N LEU A 122 -0.21 6.59 0.96
CA LEU A 122 1.02 7.28 0.54
C LEU A 122 1.06 7.57 -0.96
N GLY A 123 0.33 6.77 -1.75
CA GLY A 123 0.25 6.91 -3.20
C GLY A 123 -1.07 7.47 -3.72
N PRO A 124 -1.28 7.44 -5.05
CA PRO A 124 -2.55 7.79 -5.66
C PRO A 124 -3.75 7.06 -5.03
N LEU A 125 -4.78 7.81 -4.62
CA LEU A 125 -5.96 7.31 -3.89
C LEU A 125 -6.90 6.38 -4.70
N THR A 126 -6.44 5.79 -5.80
CA THR A 126 -7.27 4.99 -6.69
C THR A 126 -7.84 3.75 -6.01
N ASN A 127 -7.02 3.04 -5.21
CA ASN A 127 -7.47 1.87 -4.44
C ASN A 127 -8.50 2.28 -3.39
N ILE A 128 -8.21 3.35 -2.64
CA ILE A 128 -9.12 3.90 -1.61
C ILE A 128 -10.45 4.35 -2.21
N ALA A 129 -10.42 5.06 -3.34
CA ALA A 129 -11.63 5.49 -4.02
C ALA A 129 -12.45 4.31 -4.55
N ARG A 130 -11.82 3.29 -5.14
CA ARG A 130 -12.51 2.06 -5.59
C ARG A 130 -13.13 1.30 -4.41
N LEU A 131 -12.40 1.18 -3.30
CA LEU A 131 -12.92 0.61 -2.06
C LEU A 131 -14.20 1.33 -1.62
N LEU A 132 -14.17 2.66 -1.53
CA LEU A 132 -15.32 3.46 -1.09
C LEU A 132 -16.51 3.41 -2.08
N MET A 133 -16.26 3.12 -3.35
CA MET A 133 -17.31 2.89 -4.35
C MET A 133 -17.96 1.50 -4.21
N GLU A 134 -17.22 0.51 -3.71
CA GLU A 134 -17.65 -0.89 -3.59
C GLU A 134 -18.41 -1.15 -2.27
N ILE A 135 -17.99 -0.50 -1.17
CA ILE A 135 -18.52 -0.78 0.17
C ILE A 135 -19.72 0.10 0.55
N SER A 136 -20.54 -0.38 1.49
CA SER A 136 -21.65 0.41 2.05
C SER A 136 -21.14 1.54 2.96
N PRO A 137 -21.93 2.61 3.17
CA PRO A 137 -21.58 3.66 4.15
C PRO A 137 -21.38 3.13 5.58
N SER A 138 -22.11 2.07 5.96
CA SER A 138 -21.93 1.42 7.26
C SER A 138 -20.58 0.70 7.38
N ALA A 139 -20.09 0.10 6.30
CA ALA A 139 -18.76 -0.49 6.26
C ALA A 139 -17.67 0.58 6.23
N ALA A 140 -17.86 1.66 5.47
CA ALA A 140 -16.94 2.80 5.48
C ALA A 140 -16.82 3.43 6.89
N GLY A 141 -17.91 3.47 7.66
CA GLY A 141 -17.91 3.91 9.06
C GLY A 141 -17.08 3.06 10.03
N LYS A 142 -16.58 1.89 9.60
CA LYS A 142 -15.64 1.05 10.36
C LYS A 142 -14.17 1.39 10.11
N ILE A 143 -13.88 2.30 9.18
CA ILE A 143 -12.53 2.84 9.01
C ILE A 143 -12.33 3.92 10.07
N LYS A 144 -11.38 3.71 10.99
CA LYS A 144 -11.10 4.64 12.10
C LYS A 144 -10.59 5.99 11.60
N GLY A 145 -9.77 5.96 10.57
CA GLY A 145 -9.17 7.15 9.98
C GLY A 145 -8.40 6.83 8.70
N ILE A 146 -8.23 7.85 7.87
CA ILE A 146 -7.38 7.81 6.69
C ILE A 146 -6.33 8.90 6.84
N ILE A 147 -5.06 8.51 6.86
CA ILE A 147 -3.90 9.40 6.90
C ILE A 147 -3.34 9.43 5.48
N LEU A 148 -3.42 10.60 4.85
CA LEU A 148 -3.02 10.77 3.45
C LEU A 148 -1.77 11.64 3.32
N MET A 149 -0.91 11.27 2.38
CA MET A 149 0.11 12.14 1.79
C MET A 149 -0.42 12.63 0.43
N GLY A 150 -0.41 13.94 0.19
CA GLY A 150 -0.95 14.54 -1.05
C GLY A 150 -0.79 16.04 -1.12
#